data_AF-W6TDQ0-F1
#
_entry.id   AF-W6TDQ0-F1
#
_cell.length_a   1.000
_cell.length_b   1.000
_cell.length_c   1.000
_cell.angle_alpha   90.00
_cell.angle_beta   90.00
_cell.angle_gamma   90.00
#
_symmetry.space_group_name_H-M   'P 1'
#
loop_
_entity.id
_entity.type
_entity.pdbx_description
1 polymer ?
#
loop_
_entity_poly.entity_id
_entity_poly.type
_entity_poly.pdbx_seq_one_letter_code
_entity_poly.pdbx_strand_id
1 'polypeptide(L)' 'MVIYLKHQNLIEKFKADKGIADKTYYRNAFIEHISEQKSTPVILSKRNRKILRYYDTPMYKKRHLIEYFLNRN' A
#
# COMPACT_ATOMS: atom_id res chain seq x y z
N MET A 1 -8.35 -10.18 2.30
CA MET A 1 -7.62 -10.23 1.00
C MET A 1 -6.60 -9.09 0.95
N VAL A 2 -5.40 -9.29 0.38
CA VAL A 2 -4.31 -8.29 0.34
C VAL A 2 -3.90 -8.04 -1.11
N ILE A 3 -3.75 -6.77 -1.51
CA ILE A 3 -3.47 -6.38 -2.90
C ILE A 3 -2.21 -5.52 -2.94
N TYR A 4 -1.36 -5.77 -3.95
CA TYR A 4 -0.13 -5.02 -4.22
C TYR A 4 -0.36 -3.98 -5.31
N LEU A 5 0.04 -2.72 -5.05
CA LEU A 5 -0.40 -1.57 -5.85
C LEU A 5 0.74 -0.95 -6.66
N LYS A 6 0.53 -0.79 -7.99
CA LYS A 6 1.44 -0.11 -8.92
C LYS A 6 0.79 1.07 -9.69
N HIS A 7 -0.54 1.25 -9.66
CA HIS A 7 -1.21 2.42 -10.24
C HIS A 7 -2.54 2.72 -9.52
N GLN A 8 -2.91 4.01 -9.46
CA GLN A 8 -4.08 4.48 -8.71
C GLN A 8 -5.43 4.07 -9.30
N ASN A 9 -5.56 3.95 -10.62
CA ASN A 9 -6.84 3.58 -11.26
C ASN A 9 -7.12 2.05 -11.21
N LEU A 10 -6.15 1.24 -10.79
CA LEU A 10 -6.31 -0.22 -10.79
C LEU A 10 -7.08 -0.75 -9.56
N ILE A 11 -7.26 0.06 -8.51
CA ILE A 11 -7.77 -0.42 -7.23
C ILE A 11 -9.28 -0.34 -7.07
N GLU A 12 -9.96 0.46 -7.89
CA GLU A 12 -11.41 0.69 -7.78
C GLU A 12 -12.24 -0.60 -7.92
N LYS A 13 -11.71 -1.61 -8.60
CA LYS A 13 -12.40 -2.88 -8.84
C LYS A 13 -12.20 -3.92 -7.74
N PHE A 14 -11.41 -3.63 -6.72
CA PHE A 14 -11.05 -4.61 -5.71
C PHE A 14 -11.49 -4.22 -4.30
N LYS A 15 -12.02 -5.18 -3.55
CA LYS A 15 -12.31 -5.03 -2.12
C LYS A 15 -11.29 -5.79 -1.29
N ALA A 16 -10.56 -5.09 -0.43
CA ALA A 16 -9.52 -5.67 0.41
C ALA A 16 -9.43 -4.98 1.77
N ASP A 17 -9.11 -5.76 2.80
CA ASP A 17 -8.95 -5.25 4.17
C ASP A 17 -7.70 -4.36 4.29
N LYS A 18 -6.67 -4.64 3.48
CA LYS A 18 -5.39 -3.93 3.47
C LYS A 18 -4.90 -3.69 2.04
N GLY A 19 -4.45 -2.47 1.77
CA GLY A 19 -3.75 -2.08 0.55
C GLY A 19 -2.26 -1.92 0.81
N ILE A 20 -1.42 -2.82 0.28
CA ILE A 20 0.04 -2.73 0.40
C ILE A 20 0.59 -2.07 -0.86
N ALA A 21 1.38 -1.02 -0.70
CA ALA A 21 2.01 -0.35 -1.82
C ALA A 21 3.46 0.02 -1.52
N ASP A 22 4.22 0.17 -2.60
CA ASP A 22 5.59 0.61 -2.54
C ASP A 22 5.71 2.04 -1.97
N LYS A 23 6.89 2.38 -1.42
CA LYS A 23 7.10 3.69 -0.78
C LYS A 23 6.88 4.86 -1.74
N THR A 24 7.10 4.65 -3.03
CA THR A 24 6.90 5.66 -4.09
C THR A 24 5.44 6.12 -4.19
N TYR A 25 4.47 5.28 -3.79
CA TYR A 25 3.05 5.60 -3.74
C TYR A 25 2.63 6.38 -2.49
N TYR A 26 3.57 6.75 -1.63
CA TYR A 26 3.28 7.58 -0.45
C TYR A 26 2.91 9.02 -0.86
N ARG A 27 1.62 9.21 -1.15
CA ARG A 27 0.93 10.49 -1.42
C ARG A 27 -0.37 10.52 -0.62
N ASN A 28 -0.73 11.69 -0.09
CA ASN A 28 -1.93 11.86 0.74
C ASN A 28 -3.19 11.36 0.02
N ALA A 29 -3.42 11.85 -1.21
CA ALA A 29 -4.57 11.47 -2.02
C ALA A 29 -4.70 9.95 -2.23
N PHE A 30 -3.58 9.23 -2.39
CA PHE A 30 -3.63 7.78 -2.57
C PHE A 30 -3.95 7.03 -1.27
N ILE A 31 -3.38 7.48 -0.15
CA ILE A 31 -3.66 6.93 1.19
C ILE A 31 -5.14 7.16 1.55
N GLU A 32 -5.64 8.37 1.27
CA GLU A 32 -7.04 8.74 1.48
C GLU A 32 -7.96 7.86 0.63
N HIS A 33 -7.67 7.73 -0.66
CA HIS A 33 -8.45 6.89 -1.56
C HIS A 33 -8.50 5.41 -1.15
N ILE A 34 -7.39 4.83 -0.65
CA ILE A 34 -7.40 3.47 -0.07
C ILE A 34 -8.31 3.41 1.17
N SER A 35 -8.26 4.45 2.02
CA SER A 35 -9.04 4.51 3.25
C SER A 35 -10.55 4.69 2.97
N GLU A 36 -10.92 5.48 1.96
CA GLU A 36 -12.30 5.66 1.48
C GLU A 36 -12.92 4.34 1.01
N GLN A 37 -12.11 3.44 0.45
CA GLN A 37 -12.53 2.08 0.10
C GLN A 37 -12.68 1.14 1.32
N LYS A 38 -12.60 1.67 2.55
CA LYS A 38 -12.60 0.92 3.81
C LYS A 38 -11.42 -0.06 3.92
N SER A 39 -10.31 0.24 3.26
CA SER A 39 -9.10 -0.54 3.30
C SER A 39 -8.03 0.15 4.16
N THR A 40 -7.23 -0.63 4.89
CA THR A 40 -6.12 -0.07 5.67
C THR A 40 -4.89 0.11 4.79
N PRO A 41 -4.37 1.34 4.61
CA PRO A 41 -3.16 1.57 3.85
C PRO A 41 -1.92 1.07 4.60
N VAL A 42 -1.13 0.20 3.96
CA VAL A 42 0.13 -0.32 4.46
C VAL A 42 1.25 0.15 3.53
N ILE A 43 1.66 1.40 3.73
CA ILE A 43 2.65 2.09 2.89
C ILE A 43 3.69 2.74 3.80
N LEU A 44 4.96 2.51 3.51
CA LEU A 44 6.06 3.10 4.25
C LEU A 44 6.00 4.64 4.20
N SER A 45 6.06 5.27 5.37
CA SER A 45 6.08 6.73 5.47
C SER A 45 7.35 7.34 4.85
N LYS A 46 7.23 8.52 4.23
CA LYS A 46 8.41 9.29 3.79
C LYS A 46 9.14 9.86 5.00
N ARG A 47 10.47 9.70 5.01
CA ARG A 47 11.36 10.14 6.10
C ARG A 47 11.27 11.66 6.37
N ASN A 48 11.01 12.46 5.34
CA ASN A 48 10.97 13.93 5.43
C ASN A 48 9.59 14.48 5.85
N ARG A 49 8.69 13.64 6.37
CA ARG A 49 7.40 14.12 6.89
C ARG A 49 7.60 14.81 8.23
N LYS A 50 6.92 15.94 8.42
CA LYS A 50 6.79 16.59 9.73
C LYS A 50 6.20 15.64 10.79
N ILE A 51 5.25 14.81 10.37
CA ILE A 51 4.59 13.80 11.21
C ILE A 51 4.63 12.47 10.46
N LEU A 52 5.35 11.49 11.00
CA LEU A 52 5.39 10.13 10.46
C LEU A 52 4.03 9.47 10.67
N ARG A 53 3.50 8.87 9.61
CA ARG A 53 2.26 8.07 9.70
C ARG A 53 2.61 6.67 10.20
N TYR A 54 1.80 6.15 11.12
CA TYR A 54 1.84 4.74 11.49
C TYR A 54 1.51 3.87 10.26
N TYR A 55 2.20 2.75 10.15
CA TYR A 55 1.90 1.70 9.19
C TYR A 55 2.27 0.34 9.79
N ASP A 56 1.53 -0.68 9.41
CA ASP A 56 1.77 -2.06 9.82
C ASP A 56 3.09 -2.57 9.22
N THR A 57 4.18 -2.43 9.98
CA THR A 57 5.54 -2.75 9.51
C THR A 57 5.74 -4.24 9.20
N PRO A 58 5.27 -5.19 10.05
CA PRO A 58 5.31 -6.61 9.71
C PRO A 58 4.59 -6.91 8.40
N MET A 59 3.42 -6.31 8.17
CA MET A 59 2.68 -6.49 6.92
C MET A 59 3.42 -5.86 5.73
N TYR A 60 4.00 -4.67 5.88
CA TYR A 60 4.77 -4.02 4.81
C TYR A 60 5.96 -4.89 4.37
N LYS A 61 6.64 -5.59 5.29
CA LYS A 61 7.75 -6.50 4.94
C LYS A 61 7.32 -7.68 4.06
N LYS A 62 6.04 -8.10 4.13
CA LYS A 62 5.52 -9.20 3.29
C LYS A 62 5.41 -8.83 1.80
N ARG A 63 5.50 -7.55 1.43
CA ARG A 63 5.48 -7.10 0.03
C ARG A 63 6.55 -7.81 -0.83
N HIS A 64 7.71 -8.10 -0.24
CA HIS A 64 8.81 -8.76 -0.92
C HIS A 64 8.40 -10.15 -1.43
N LEU A 65 7.58 -10.90 -0.68
CA LEU A 65 7.09 -12.20 -1.12
C LEU A 65 6.17 -12.07 -2.35
N ILE A 66 5.34 -11.04 -2.37
CA ILE A 66 4.45 -10.74 -3.50
C ILE A 66 5.27 -10.32 -4.72
N GLU A 67 6.20 -9.38 -4.55
CA GLU A 67 7.12 -8.94 -5.61
C GLU A 67 7.92 -10.11 -6.18
N TYR A 68 8.45 -10.96 -5.31
CA TYR A 68 9.22 -12.13 -5.70
C TYR A 68 8.37 -13.16 -6.44
N PHE A 69 7.11 -13.37 -6.03
CA PHE A 69 6.18 -14.22 -6.75
C PHE A 69 5.86 -13.67 -8.15
N LEU A 70 5.66 -12.35 -8.27
CA LEU A 70 5.32 -11.70 -9.55
C LEU A 70 6.52 -11.65 -10.53
N ASN A 71 7.74 -11.52 -10.01
CA ASN A 71 8.96 -11.44 -10.82
C ASN A 71 9.51 -12.80 -11.27
N ARG A 72 8.89 -13.91 -10.86
CA ARG A 72 9.28 -15.28 -11.26
C ARG A 72 8.56 -15.79 -12.52
N ASN A 73 7.77 -14.93 -13.19
CA ASN A 73 7.02 -15.27 -14.40
C ASN A 73 7.67 -14.68 -15.64
#